data_AF-X1KLC9-F1
#
_entry.id   AF-X1KLC9-F1
#
_cell.length_a   1.000
_cell.length_b   1.000
_cell.length_c   1.000
_cell.angle_alpha   90.00
_cell.angle_beta   90.00
_cell.angle_gamma   90.00
#
_symmetry.space_group_name_H-M   'P 1'
#
loop_
_entity.id
_entity.type
_entity.pdbx_description
1 polymer ?
#
loop_
_entity_poly.entity_id
_entity_poly.type
_entity_poly.pdbx_seq_one_letter_code
_entity_poly.pdbx_strand_id
1 'polypeptide(L)'
;MSLFTAPAISNDDTEAPVTKPDSPSIKPFAYLKTDVLTTLDGFDTVVGFGPFRKNFNNGNFENVFELTLEDARIALKLKYYQLVTRGTIPECNKIVADVFTDNTVYVLDGLDMTMTYVFDKSISSALKSAIDDFDLLPRPSTVKVETIYLSYNNWGFGSFRKNFNNGNFGG
;
A
#
# COMPACT_ATOMS: atom_id res chain seq x y z
N MET A 1 -19.45 5.53 79.32
CA MET A 1 -20.17 4.25 79.19
C MET A 1 -21.09 4.36 77.99
N SER A 2 -21.06 3.56 76.95
CA SER A 2 -20.41 2.28 76.68
C SER A 2 -20.16 2.16 75.17
N LEU A 3 -19.00 1.59 74.84
CA LEU A 3 -18.65 1.02 73.54
C LEU A 3 -19.78 0.16 72.96
N PHE A 4 -20.08 0.32 71.68
CA PHE A 4 -20.63 -0.74 70.84
C PHE A 4 -19.88 -0.74 69.51
N THR A 5 -18.93 -1.67 69.42
CA THR A 5 -18.19 -2.08 68.24
C THR A 5 -19.14 -2.89 67.33
N ALA A 6 -19.19 -2.57 66.03
CA ALA A 6 -19.86 -3.42 65.04
C ALA A 6 -18.91 -4.57 64.60
N PRO A 7 -19.42 -5.80 64.39
CA PRO A 7 -18.60 -6.96 64.06
C PRO A 7 -18.09 -6.91 62.62
N ALA A 8 -16.83 -7.32 62.41
CA ALA A 8 -16.24 -7.52 61.09
C ALA A 8 -16.87 -8.75 60.41
N ILE A 9 -17.35 -8.58 59.19
CA ILE A 9 -17.85 -9.67 58.34
C ILE A 9 -16.63 -10.37 57.73
N SER A 10 -16.45 -11.64 58.06
CA SER A 10 -15.45 -12.53 57.48
C SER A 10 -15.88 -12.95 56.08
N ASN A 11 -15.11 -12.60 55.05
CA ASN A 11 -15.27 -13.14 53.70
C ASN A 11 -14.55 -14.49 53.63
N ASP A 12 -15.16 -15.53 54.17
CA ASP A 12 -14.71 -16.93 53.99
C ASP A 12 -15.86 -17.72 53.38
N ASP A 13 -16.13 -17.45 52.10
CA ASP A 13 -16.87 -18.35 51.21
C ASP A 13 -16.03 -18.50 49.93
N THR A 14 -15.03 -19.39 49.99
CA THR A 14 -14.34 -19.87 48.79
C THR A 14 -15.28 -20.86 48.08
N GLU A 15 -16.19 -20.32 47.26
CA GLU A 15 -16.96 -21.14 46.32
C GLU A 15 -15.99 -21.82 45.36
N ALA A 16 -15.93 -23.16 45.40
CA ALA A 16 -15.22 -23.96 44.42
C ALA A 16 -15.78 -23.66 43.02
N PRO A 17 -14.94 -23.54 41.97
CA PRO A 17 -15.46 -23.31 40.63
C PRO A 17 -16.32 -24.51 40.22
N VAL A 18 -17.61 -24.25 39.99
CA VAL A 18 -18.53 -25.23 39.40
C VAL A 18 -17.97 -25.62 38.05
N THR A 19 -17.41 -26.83 37.94
CA THR A 19 -16.99 -27.39 36.66
C THR A 19 -18.24 -27.63 35.84
N LYS A 20 -18.28 -27.01 34.66
CA LYS A 20 -19.36 -27.19 33.68
C LYS A 20 -19.48 -28.70 33.38
N PRO A 21 -20.68 -29.30 33.43
CA PRO A 21 -20.84 -30.70 33.06
C PRO A 21 -20.44 -30.89 31.60
N ASP A 22 -19.58 -31.88 31.34
CA ASP A 22 -19.15 -32.24 29.99
C ASP A 22 -20.37 -32.48 29.12
N SER A 23 -20.48 -31.69 28.04
CA SER A 23 -21.58 -31.83 27.09
C SER A 23 -21.47 -33.21 26.43
N PRO A 24 -22.55 -34.00 26.33
CA PRO A 24 -22.49 -35.32 25.73
C PRO A 24 -22.00 -35.21 24.29
N SER A 25 -20.98 -36.01 23.95
CA SER A 25 -20.42 -36.10 22.60
C SER A 25 -21.49 -36.65 21.65
N ILE A 26 -22.21 -35.75 21.00
CA ILE A 26 -23.06 -36.09 19.87
C ILE A 26 -22.11 -36.39 18.71
N LYS A 27 -21.94 -37.67 18.38
CA LYS A 27 -21.26 -38.08 17.16
C LYS A 27 -22.04 -37.47 15.98
N PRO A 28 -21.44 -36.61 15.14
CA PRO A 28 -22.15 -36.08 13.99
C PRO A 28 -22.55 -37.24 13.07
N PHE A 29 -23.80 -37.19 12.59
CA PHE A 29 -24.32 -38.14 11.61
C PHE A 29 -23.33 -38.30 10.47
N ALA A 30 -22.98 -39.56 10.18
CA ALA A 30 -22.02 -39.92 9.15
C ALA A 30 -22.46 -39.33 7.81
N TYR A 31 -21.74 -38.30 7.34
CA TYR A 31 -21.82 -37.88 5.96
C TYR A 31 -21.05 -38.89 5.13
N LEU A 32 -21.77 -39.47 4.17
CA LEU A 32 -21.24 -40.38 3.18
C LEU A 32 -19.99 -39.76 2.56
N LYS A 33 -18.94 -40.58 2.58
CA LYS A 33 -17.63 -40.37 2.00
C LYS A 33 -17.78 -39.92 0.54
N THR A 34 -17.84 -38.61 0.32
CA THR A 34 -17.51 -38.01 -0.98
C THR A 34 -16.00 -38.12 -1.09
N ASP A 35 -15.59 -39.30 -1.52
CA ASP A 35 -14.24 -39.63 -1.90
C ASP A 35 -13.78 -38.63 -2.98
N VAL A 36 -12.64 -38.02 -2.70
CA VAL A 36 -11.72 -37.38 -3.65
C VAL A 36 -12.09 -35.97 -4.14
N LEU A 37 -11.13 -35.04 -3.98
CA LEU A 37 -11.04 -33.67 -4.53
C LEU A 37 -11.51 -32.47 -3.68
N THR A 38 -11.12 -32.38 -2.40
CA THR A 38 -11.00 -31.05 -1.75
C THR A 38 -9.71 -30.84 -0.95
N THR A 39 -8.79 -31.80 -0.94
CA THR A 39 -7.45 -31.64 -0.35
C THR A 39 -6.36 -31.96 -1.36
N LEU A 40 -6.32 -31.20 -2.44
CA LEU A 40 -5.09 -30.99 -3.21
C LEU A 40 -5.02 -29.50 -3.52
N ASP A 41 -4.00 -28.89 -2.92
CA ASP A 41 -3.43 -27.58 -3.22
C ASP A 41 -4.26 -26.34 -2.80
N GLY A 42 -4.24 -26.09 -1.48
CA GLY A 42 -3.77 -24.79 -1.00
C GLY A 42 -4.58 -23.54 -1.34
N PHE A 43 -5.87 -23.65 -1.67
CA PHE A 43 -6.75 -22.49 -1.76
C PHE A 43 -7.43 -22.20 -0.41
N ASP A 44 -6.62 -22.01 0.63
CA ASP A 44 -7.08 -21.46 1.89
C ASP A 44 -7.39 -19.98 1.70
N THR A 45 -8.67 -19.63 1.57
CA THR A 45 -9.29 -18.31 1.78
C THR A 45 -8.40 -17.06 1.67
N VAL A 46 -7.56 -16.99 0.63
CA VAL A 46 -6.56 -15.93 0.44
C VAL A 46 -7.22 -14.56 0.34
N VAL A 47 -8.50 -14.53 -0.09
CA VAL A 47 -9.33 -13.33 -0.11
C VAL A 47 -10.69 -13.67 0.54
N GLY A 48 -10.94 -13.15 1.74
CA GLY A 48 -12.24 -13.27 2.42
C GLY A 48 -12.16 -13.44 3.93
N PHE A 49 -13.32 -13.34 4.60
CA PHE A 49 -13.44 -13.63 6.02
C PHE A 49 -13.57 -15.14 6.22
N GLY A 50 -12.47 -15.80 6.57
CA GLY A 50 -12.51 -17.20 7.01
C GLY A 50 -13.46 -17.40 8.22
N PRO A 51 -13.82 -18.66 8.54
CA PRO A 51 -14.65 -18.97 9.70
C PRO A 51 -14.09 -18.33 10.97
N PHE A 52 -14.96 -17.72 11.78
CA PHE A 52 -14.60 -16.97 12.99
C PHE A 52 -13.68 -15.75 12.77
N ARG A 53 -13.69 -15.14 11.58
CA ARG A 53 -12.92 -13.91 11.31
C ARG A 53 -11.41 -14.09 11.55
N LYS A 54 -10.87 -15.29 11.38
CA LYS A 54 -9.42 -15.57 11.59
C LYS A 54 -8.48 -14.68 10.76
N ASN A 55 -8.98 -14.16 9.64
CA ASN A 55 -8.22 -13.28 8.75
C ASN A 55 -8.46 -11.77 9.03
N PHE A 56 -9.20 -11.40 10.08
CA PHE A 56 -9.26 -10.00 10.53
C PHE A 56 -7.86 -9.61 11.06
N ASN A 57 -7.25 -8.59 10.46
CA ASN A 57 -5.88 -8.09 10.73
C ASN A 57 -4.71 -9.00 10.32
N ASN A 58 -4.97 -10.21 9.81
CA ASN A 58 -3.96 -11.16 9.34
C ASN A 58 -4.16 -11.59 7.87
N GLY A 59 -5.15 -11.02 7.18
CA GLY A 59 -5.38 -11.27 5.76
C GLY A 59 -4.31 -10.62 4.89
N ASN A 60 -3.97 -11.27 3.77
CA ASN A 60 -3.17 -10.70 2.69
C ASN A 60 -4.00 -9.65 1.92
N PHE A 61 -4.49 -8.64 2.62
CA PHE A 61 -4.98 -7.41 2.00
C PHE A 61 -3.75 -6.71 1.46
N GLU A 62 -3.34 -7.08 0.25
CA GLU A 62 -2.24 -6.43 -0.44
C GLU A 62 -2.53 -4.93 -0.47
N ASN A 63 -1.69 -4.15 0.21
CA ASN A 63 -1.58 -2.74 -0.09
C ASN A 63 -1.02 -2.65 -1.50
N VAL A 64 -1.89 -2.30 -2.46
CA VAL A 64 -1.50 -2.19 -3.87
C VAL A 64 -0.33 -1.20 -4.04
N PHE A 65 -0.20 -0.22 -3.14
CA PHE A 65 0.95 0.67 -3.07
C PHE A 65 1.38 0.98 -1.64
N GLU A 66 2.62 0.65 -1.28
CA GLU A 66 3.27 1.19 -0.08
C GLU A 66 3.98 2.49 -0.46
N LEU A 67 3.29 3.62 -0.31
CA LEU A 67 3.91 4.94 -0.49
C LEU A 67 4.62 5.38 0.79
N THR A 68 5.80 5.97 0.63
CA THR A 68 6.44 6.72 1.71
C THR A 68 5.63 7.98 2.02
N LEU A 69 5.78 8.55 3.22
CA LEU A 69 5.06 9.77 3.60
C LEU A 69 5.39 10.97 2.67
N GLU A 70 6.62 11.06 2.18
CA GLU A 70 7.01 12.13 1.25
C GLU A 70 6.36 11.94 -0.12
N ASP A 71 6.35 10.70 -0.64
CA ASP A 71 5.69 10.38 -1.91
C ASP A 71 4.18 10.65 -1.83
N ALA A 72 3.54 10.30 -0.71
CA ALA A 72 2.12 10.57 -0.48
C ALA A 72 1.82 12.07 -0.45
N ARG A 73 2.70 12.90 0.13
CA ARG A 73 2.54 14.38 0.12
C ARG A 73 2.66 14.93 -1.30
N ILE A 74 3.61 14.43 -2.09
CA ILE A 74 3.77 14.80 -3.50
C ILE A 74 2.50 14.45 -4.29
N ALA A 75 1.99 13.23 -4.14
CA ALA A 75 0.78 12.78 -4.81
C ALA A 75 -0.44 13.65 -4.47
N LEU A 76 -0.60 14.03 -3.19
CA LEU A 76 -1.67 14.93 -2.75
C LEU A 76 -1.55 16.34 -3.35
N LYS A 77 -0.33 16.91 -3.39
CA LYS A 77 -0.09 18.21 -4.04
C LYS A 77 -0.45 18.17 -5.52
N LEU A 78 -0.01 17.14 -6.23
CA LEU A 78 -0.35 16.94 -7.65
C LEU A 78 -1.87 16.85 -7.85
N LYS A 79 -2.56 16.09 -6.99
CA LYS A 79 -4.01 15.97 -7.07
C LYS A 79 -4.72 17.30 -6.83
N TYR A 80 -4.25 18.11 -5.89
CA TYR A 80 -4.75 19.47 -5.68
C TYR A 80 -4.58 20.34 -6.93
N TYR A 81 -3.40 20.32 -7.54
CA TYR A 81 -3.13 21.10 -8.75
C TYR A 81 -4.01 20.69 -9.93
N GLN A 82 -4.30 19.39 -10.09
CA GLN A 82 -5.23 18.92 -11.11
C GLN A 82 -6.63 19.54 -10.98
N LEU A 83 -7.08 19.85 -9.76
CA LEU A 83 -8.42 20.40 -9.51
C LEU A 83 -8.50 21.92 -9.70
N VAL A 84 -7.39 22.63 -9.48
CA VAL A 84 -7.39 24.10 -9.38
C VAL A 84 -6.83 24.77 -10.64
N THR A 85 -5.98 24.07 -11.39
CA THR A 85 -5.18 24.66 -12.47
C THR A 85 -5.88 24.57 -13.82
N ARG A 86 -5.47 25.41 -14.76
CA ARG A 86 -6.04 25.39 -16.13
C ARG A 86 -5.38 24.34 -17.02
N GLY A 87 -4.24 23.78 -16.59
CA GLY A 87 -3.48 22.80 -17.37
C GLY A 87 -2.68 23.40 -18.53
N THR A 88 -2.44 24.72 -18.56
CA THR A 88 -1.63 25.31 -19.63
C THR A 88 -0.16 24.93 -19.46
N ILE A 89 0.57 24.68 -20.56
CA ILE A 89 2.00 24.29 -20.52
C ILE A 89 2.88 25.14 -19.59
N PRO A 90 2.85 26.50 -19.65
CA PRO A 90 3.67 27.30 -18.74
C PRO A 90 3.24 27.19 -17.27
N GLU A 91 1.96 26.92 -17.01
CA GLU A 91 1.44 26.69 -15.66
C GLU A 91 1.87 25.31 -15.16
N CYS A 92 1.74 24.27 -15.97
CA CYS A 92 2.23 22.92 -15.67
C CYS A 92 3.73 22.93 -15.36
N ASN A 93 4.54 23.66 -16.12
CA ASN A 93 5.97 23.81 -15.84
C ASN A 93 6.25 24.45 -14.48
N LYS A 94 5.45 25.45 -14.07
CA LYS A 94 5.58 26.06 -12.73
C LYS A 94 5.17 25.12 -11.61
N ILE A 95 4.06 24.40 -11.79
CA ILE A 95 3.54 23.43 -10.81
C ILE A 95 4.55 22.33 -10.58
N VAL A 96 5.10 21.78 -11.66
CA VAL A 96 6.08 20.70 -11.62
C VAL A 96 7.35 21.15 -10.91
N ALA A 97 7.83 22.37 -11.17
CA ALA A 97 8.99 22.95 -10.47
C ALA A 97 8.74 23.19 -8.96
N ASP A 98 7.49 23.47 -8.57
CA ASP A 98 7.10 23.63 -7.16
C ASP A 98 6.96 22.29 -6.43
N VAL A 99 6.39 21.28 -7.10
CA VAL A 99 6.19 19.95 -6.51
C VAL A 99 7.49 19.18 -6.40
N PHE A 100 8.32 19.24 -7.45
CA PHE A 100 9.58 18.49 -7.54
C PHE A 100 10.77 19.43 -7.39
N THR A 101 11.02 19.90 -6.17
CA THR A 101 12.14 20.83 -5.89
C THR A 101 13.51 20.23 -6.19
N ASP A 102 13.64 18.91 -6.01
CA ASP A 102 14.94 18.23 -6.05
C ASP A 102 15.24 17.64 -7.44
N ASN A 103 14.24 17.59 -8.32
CA ASN A 103 14.32 16.96 -9.63
C ASN A 103 14.06 17.99 -10.72
N THR A 104 14.89 18.01 -11.75
CA THR A 104 14.59 18.77 -12.97
C THR A 104 13.48 18.06 -13.70
N VAL A 105 12.27 18.62 -13.65
CA VAL A 105 11.11 18.07 -14.36
C VAL A 105 10.49 19.19 -15.17
N TYR A 106 10.17 18.90 -16.42
CA TYR A 106 9.58 19.87 -17.33
C TYR A 106 8.57 19.20 -18.27
N VAL A 107 7.74 20.04 -18.87
CA VAL A 107 6.62 19.66 -19.73
C VAL A 107 6.84 20.25 -21.11
N LEU A 108 6.72 19.38 -22.12
CA LEU A 108 6.79 19.72 -23.53
C LEU A 108 5.39 19.60 -24.16
N ASP A 109 5.11 20.48 -25.11
CA ASP A 109 3.91 20.45 -25.93
C ASP A 109 4.19 19.73 -27.25
N GLY A 110 3.37 18.74 -27.59
CA GLY A 110 3.44 18.03 -28.88
C GLY A 110 2.76 18.78 -30.02
N LEU A 111 1.98 19.84 -29.73
CA LEU A 111 1.15 20.60 -30.69
C LEU A 111 0.09 19.76 -31.42
N ASP A 112 -0.16 18.54 -30.95
CA ASP A 112 -1.04 17.53 -31.56
C ASP A 112 -2.02 16.93 -30.52
N MET A 113 -2.44 17.74 -29.56
CA MET A 113 -3.21 17.31 -28.37
C MET A 113 -2.48 16.27 -27.51
N THR A 114 -1.14 16.24 -27.59
CA THR A 114 -0.30 15.48 -26.67
C THR A 114 0.62 16.42 -25.88
N MET A 115 0.97 15.99 -24.68
CA MET A 115 1.96 16.65 -23.84
C MET A 115 2.86 15.62 -23.18
N THR A 116 4.12 15.97 -22.99
CA THR A 116 5.12 15.04 -22.46
C THR A 116 5.75 15.59 -21.20
N TYR A 117 5.69 14.82 -20.10
CA TYR A 117 6.42 15.10 -18.88
C TYR A 117 7.76 14.38 -18.93
N VAL A 118 8.84 15.15 -18.79
CA VAL A 118 10.20 14.62 -18.78
C VAL A 118 10.78 14.75 -17.39
N PHE A 119 11.11 13.61 -16.79
CA PHE A 119 11.75 13.50 -15.49
C PHE A 119 13.23 13.22 -15.67
N ASP A 120 14.10 14.16 -15.26
CA ASP A 120 15.55 14.04 -15.38
C ASP A 120 16.16 13.05 -14.36
N LYS A 121 15.57 13.01 -13.17
CA LYS A 121 15.96 12.07 -12.10
C LYS A 121 14.91 10.98 -11.94
N SER A 122 15.38 9.79 -11.57
CA SER A 122 14.50 8.66 -11.23
C SER A 122 13.69 8.96 -9.97
N ILE A 123 12.38 8.71 -10.03
CA ILE A 123 11.46 8.79 -8.88
C ILE A 123 11.23 7.37 -8.31
N SER A 124 10.77 7.28 -7.06
CA SER A 124 10.25 6.07 -6.44
C SER A 124 9.28 5.31 -7.37
N SER A 125 9.44 3.99 -7.46
CA SER A 125 8.61 3.14 -8.32
C SER A 125 7.14 3.17 -7.90
N ALA A 126 6.86 3.22 -6.60
CA ALA A 126 5.50 3.33 -6.07
C ALA A 126 4.83 4.65 -6.47
N LEU A 127 5.57 5.76 -6.43
CA LEU A 127 5.08 7.07 -6.86
C LEU A 127 4.86 7.10 -8.38
N LYS A 128 5.77 6.50 -9.16
CA LYS A 128 5.60 6.35 -10.61
C LYS A 128 4.30 5.61 -10.95
N SER A 129 4.06 4.45 -10.34
CA SER A 129 2.81 3.72 -10.56
C SER A 129 1.60 4.54 -10.12
N ALA A 130 1.68 5.25 -8.99
CA ALA A 130 0.60 6.12 -8.55
C ALA A 130 0.31 7.28 -9.53
N ILE A 131 1.34 7.86 -10.16
CA ILE A 131 1.17 8.88 -11.21
C ILE A 131 0.43 8.29 -12.41
N ASP A 132 0.86 7.13 -12.88
CA ASP A 132 0.34 6.49 -14.10
C ASP A 132 -1.09 5.96 -13.90
N ASP A 133 -1.37 5.32 -12.75
CA ASP A 133 -2.67 4.70 -12.47
C ASP A 133 -3.76 5.70 -12.09
N PHE A 134 -3.39 6.80 -11.40
CA PHE A 134 -4.36 7.79 -10.92
C PHE A 134 -4.39 9.09 -11.72
N ASP A 135 -3.65 9.18 -12.84
CA ASP A 135 -3.55 10.35 -13.70
C ASP A 135 -3.31 11.63 -12.88
N LEU A 136 -2.24 11.63 -12.08
CA LEU A 136 -1.98 12.72 -11.11
C LEU A 136 -1.43 13.98 -11.75
N LEU A 137 -0.94 13.91 -12.98
CA LEU A 137 -0.30 15.04 -13.65
C LEU A 137 -1.34 16.05 -14.15
N PRO A 138 -1.15 17.36 -13.90
CA PRO A 138 -2.12 18.38 -14.28
C PRO A 138 -2.17 18.53 -15.80
N ARG A 139 -3.31 18.23 -16.41
CA ARG A 139 -3.50 18.34 -17.86
C ARG A 139 -4.85 18.96 -18.20
N PRO A 140 -4.97 19.65 -19.36
CA PRO A 140 -6.27 20.02 -19.89
C PRO A 140 -7.09 18.77 -20.22
N SER A 141 -8.42 18.89 -20.18
CA SER A 141 -9.30 17.79 -20.59
C SER A 141 -8.99 17.39 -22.03
N THR A 142 -8.93 16.10 -22.31
CA THR A 142 -8.74 15.51 -23.66
C THR A 142 -7.30 15.52 -24.19
N VAL A 143 -6.33 16.15 -23.52
CA VAL A 143 -4.91 16.10 -23.92
C VAL A 143 -4.27 14.81 -23.43
N LYS A 144 -3.60 14.06 -24.31
CA LYS A 144 -2.87 12.84 -23.94
C LYS A 144 -1.58 13.22 -23.20
N VAL A 145 -1.34 12.60 -22.05
CA VAL A 145 -0.08 12.72 -21.31
C VAL A 145 0.80 11.52 -21.60
N GLU A 146 2.06 11.79 -21.91
CA GLU A 146 3.13 10.79 -21.96
C GLU A 146 4.20 11.12 -20.92
N THR A 147 4.69 10.10 -20.23
CA THR A 147 5.71 10.29 -19.20
C THR A 147 7.02 9.62 -19.60
N ILE A 148 8.08 10.41 -19.67
CA ILE A 148 9.44 9.93 -19.97
C ILE A 148 10.28 10.06 -18.69
N TYR A 149 10.83 8.94 -18.26
CA TYR A 149 11.77 8.87 -17.15
C TYR A 149 13.17 8.66 -17.70
N LEU A 150 14.04 9.66 -17.54
CA LEU A 150 15.45 9.49 -17.86
C LEU A 150 16.07 8.57 -16.81
N SER A 151 16.42 7.35 -17.25
CA SER A 151 17.24 6.45 -16.46
C SER A 151 18.69 6.75 -16.79
N TYR A 152 19.54 6.95 -15.77
CA TYR A 152 20.98 6.97 -16.00
C TYR A 152 21.36 5.61 -16.59
N ASN A 153 21.94 5.65 -17.80
CA ASN A 153 22.49 4.45 -18.39
C ASN A 153 23.67 3.97 -17.54
N ASN A 154 23.40 3.03 -16.63
CA ASN A 154 24.44 2.34 -15.85
C ASN A 154 25.21 1.33 -16.72
N TRP A 155 24.80 1.14 -17.98
CA TRP A 155 25.42 0.24 -18.93
C TRP A 155 26.50 0.96 -19.74
N GLY A 156 27.74 0.72 -19.35
CA GLY A 156 28.93 1.28 -19.97
C GLY A 156 30.14 1.16 -19.07
N PHE A 157 31.34 1.35 -19.60
CA PHE A 157 32.52 1.46 -18.77
C PHE A 157 32.52 2.84 -18.10
N GLY A 158 32.57 2.87 -16.77
CA GLY A 158 32.86 4.09 -16.03
C GLY A 158 34.22 4.65 -16.42
N SER A 159 34.52 5.89 -16.00
CA SER A 159 35.83 6.51 -16.28
C SER A 159 36.97 5.56 -15.90
N PHE A 160 37.88 5.29 -16.85
CA PHE A 160 38.96 4.30 -16.76
C PHE A 160 38.53 2.83 -16.54
N ARG A 161 37.32 2.43 -16.95
CA ARG A 161 36.81 1.05 -16.80
C ARG A 161 36.81 0.56 -15.34
N LYS A 162 36.61 1.47 -14.37
CA LYS A 162 36.61 1.16 -12.92
C LYS A 162 35.59 0.09 -12.50
N ASN A 163 34.58 -0.17 -13.33
CA ASN A 163 33.55 -1.18 -13.16
C ASN A 163 33.80 -2.47 -13.96
N PHE A 164 34.91 -2.57 -14.70
CA PHE A 164 35.35 -3.82 -15.34
C PHE A 164 35.79 -4.81 -14.25
N ASN A 165 35.23 -6.03 -14.25
CA ASN A 165 35.41 -7.06 -13.22
C ASN A 165 34.90 -6.76 -11.80
N ASN A 166 34.21 -5.63 -11.57
CA ASN A 166 33.73 -5.24 -10.22
C ASN A 166 32.30 -4.66 -10.22
N GLY A 167 31.49 -5.00 -11.24
CA GLY A 167 30.11 -4.52 -11.38
C GLY A 167 29.16 -5.21 -10.40
N ASN A 168 28.34 -4.43 -9.69
CA ASN A 168 27.20 -4.93 -8.93
C ASN A 168 26.05 -5.22 -9.90
N PHE A 169 26.02 -6.43 -10.47
CA PHE A 169 24.90 -6.91 -11.28
C PHE A 169 23.75 -7.32 -10.35
N GLY A 170 23.07 -6.34 -9.77
CA GLY A 170 21.91 -6.56 -8.89
C GLY A 170 20.79 -5.62 -9.27
N GLY A 171 19.71 -6.19 -9.82
CA GLY A 171 18.39 -5.55 -9.88
C GLY A 171 17.62 -5.76 -8.59
#